data_AF-S8EP96-F1
#
_entry.id   AF-S8EP96-F1
#
_cell.length_a   1.000
_cell.length_b   1.000
_cell.length_c   1.000
_cell.angle_alpha   90.00
_cell.angle_beta   90.00
_cell.angle_gamma   90.00
#
_symmetry.space_group_name_H-M   'P 1'
#
loop_
_entity.id
_entity.type
_entity.pdbx_description
1 polymer ?
#
loop_
_entity_poly.entity_id
_entity_poly.type
_entity_poly.pdbx_seq_one_letter_code
_entity_poly.pdbx_strand_id
1 'polypeptide(L)'
;TGEGSGPVVPAAPLVVFLQRVQQTALRSLGGGGADPKLYVDLPLKRTLAATFAAFEELPRNSSGCVAEDVLNSFIGEYLGGAEDGLEPVDPVDFTEEPEDFLPLVEDRKIREWALQVHRIWRDLTRKVSGRVIENPELYTLLPLDKPVVVPGSRFRESYYWDSYWIIRGLLASKMYETASGMVYNFISQIHKYGYVLNGSRAYYTNRSQPPLLSSMVVDIFRRTADTELVAKSLPALIQEHRFWTRGFHQVLVDVRGSVHKLSRYYAMWNDPRPESSTIDMETAAKLPDRRARRRLYREIASAAESGWDFSSRWMRNPPDLATLATTSIVPVDLNAFVLKMEMDIAFLANATGDEDTSERFRQHGEARRKAVDAVLWNGEMGQWLDYWLTTEAEEAEIHKWIPSGQNRNIYASNFVPLWLRTFYS
;
A
#
# COMPACT_ATOMS: atom_id res chain seq x y z
N THR A 1 -28.35 -10.02 -10.81
CA THR A 1 -27.35 -8.94 -10.82
C THR A 1 -27.00 -8.63 -9.38
N GLY A 2 -25.83 -9.07 -8.88
CA GLY A 2 -25.52 -8.94 -7.43
C GLY A 2 -24.42 -9.88 -6.89
N GLU A 3 -23.42 -10.24 -7.71
CA GLU A 3 -22.15 -10.77 -7.17
C GLU A 3 -21.35 -9.60 -6.60
N GLY A 4 -20.76 -9.71 -5.40
CA GLY A 4 -19.95 -8.68 -4.70
C GLY A 4 -19.43 -7.50 -5.55
N SER A 5 -20.30 -6.49 -5.71
CA SER A 5 -20.45 -5.58 -6.87
C SER A 5 -19.41 -4.47 -7.03
N GLY A 6 -18.30 -4.55 -6.29
CA GLY A 6 -17.19 -3.61 -6.41
C GLY A 6 -16.31 -3.90 -7.63
N PRO A 7 -15.53 -2.90 -8.10
CA PRO A 7 -14.51 -3.12 -9.13
C PRO A 7 -13.54 -4.24 -8.75
N VAL A 8 -13.06 -4.99 -9.74
CA VAL A 8 -12.03 -6.03 -9.59
C VAL A 8 -11.02 -5.85 -10.70
N VAL A 9 -9.76 -5.65 -10.35
CA VAL A 9 -8.65 -5.67 -11.31
C VAL A 9 -8.29 -7.14 -11.59
N PRO A 10 -8.33 -7.60 -12.85
CA PRO A 10 -7.92 -8.97 -13.19
C PRO A 10 -6.45 -9.20 -12.83
N ALA A 11 -6.14 -10.37 -12.26
CA ALA A 11 -4.76 -10.76 -12.05
C ALA A 11 -4.05 -11.04 -13.38
N ALA A 12 -2.77 -10.67 -13.44
CA ALA A 12 -1.91 -11.07 -14.55
C ALA A 12 -1.82 -12.59 -14.66
N PRO A 13 -1.75 -13.18 -15.87
CA PRO A 13 -1.64 -14.63 -16.05
C PRO A 13 -0.48 -15.27 -15.27
N LEU A 14 0.65 -14.59 -15.15
CA LEU A 14 1.79 -15.03 -14.34
C LEU A 14 1.40 -15.18 -12.86
N VAL A 15 0.71 -14.20 -12.29
CA VAL A 15 0.28 -14.22 -10.88
C VAL A 15 -0.64 -15.41 -10.63
N VAL A 16 -1.61 -15.64 -11.52
CA VAL A 16 -2.53 -16.79 -11.42
C VAL A 16 -1.77 -18.11 -11.48
N PHE A 17 -0.78 -18.22 -12.38
CA PHE A 17 0.06 -19.40 -12.49
C PHE A 17 0.88 -19.65 -11.20
N LEU A 18 1.56 -18.63 -10.68
CA LEU A 18 2.37 -18.77 -9.47
C LEU A 18 1.53 -19.10 -8.23
N GLN A 19 0.27 -18.66 -8.16
CA GLN A 19 -0.66 -19.12 -7.12
C GLN A 19 -0.95 -20.63 -7.22
N ARG A 20 -0.98 -21.21 -8.43
CA ARG A 20 -1.12 -22.68 -8.60
C ARG A 20 0.13 -23.43 -8.17
N VAL A 21 1.31 -22.86 -8.44
CA VAL A 21 2.60 -23.37 -7.93
C VAL A 21 2.59 -23.36 -6.41
N GLN A 22 2.28 -22.22 -5.79
CA GLN A 22 2.14 -22.04 -4.35
C GLN A 22 1.20 -23.08 -3.71
N GLN A 23 -0.01 -23.24 -4.26
CA GLN A 23 -0.99 -24.22 -3.75
C GLN A 23 -0.50 -25.67 -3.88
N THR A 24 0.19 -25.99 -4.99
CA THR A 24 0.79 -27.32 -5.16
C THR A 24 1.89 -27.55 -4.15
N ALA A 25 2.76 -26.57 -3.92
CA ALA A 25 3.83 -26.64 -2.93
C ALA A 25 3.28 -26.85 -1.51
N LEU A 26 2.23 -26.11 -1.13
CA LEU A 26 1.60 -26.31 0.18
C LEU A 26 1.05 -27.73 0.38
N ARG A 27 0.40 -28.29 -0.65
CA ARG A 27 -0.14 -29.66 -0.60
C ARG A 27 0.96 -30.73 -0.57
N SER A 28 2.07 -30.46 -1.25
CA SER A 28 3.18 -31.40 -1.44
C SER A 28 4.14 -31.44 -0.25
N LEU A 29 4.46 -30.28 0.33
CA LEU A 29 5.50 -30.16 1.37
C LEU A 29 4.93 -30.26 2.80
N GLY A 30 3.60 -30.36 2.94
CA GLY A 30 2.91 -30.27 4.22
C GLY A 30 2.89 -28.83 4.74
N GLY A 31 1.83 -28.45 5.46
CA GLY A 31 1.56 -27.07 5.91
C GLY A 31 2.59 -26.44 6.88
N GLY A 32 3.79 -26.98 6.99
CA GLY A 32 4.88 -26.47 7.82
C GLY A 32 5.59 -25.28 7.19
N GLY A 33 5.05 -24.08 7.38
CA GLY A 33 5.85 -22.85 7.46
C GLY A 33 6.46 -22.28 6.18
N ALA A 34 6.19 -22.83 5.00
CA ALA A 34 6.63 -22.22 3.74
C ALA A 34 5.84 -20.92 3.50
N ASP A 35 6.55 -19.80 3.45
CA ASP A 35 6.00 -18.49 3.18
C ASP A 35 5.26 -18.46 1.82
N PRO A 36 3.94 -18.22 1.77
CA PRO A 36 3.21 -18.19 0.50
C PRO A 36 3.76 -17.12 -0.47
N LYS A 37 4.27 -16.00 0.04
CA LYS A 37 4.81 -14.91 -0.79
C LYS A 37 6.03 -15.38 -1.60
N LEU A 38 6.84 -16.28 -1.05
CA LEU A 38 8.02 -16.80 -1.73
C LEU A 38 7.69 -17.27 -3.15
N TYR A 39 6.64 -18.08 -3.30
CA TYR A 39 6.26 -18.70 -4.57
C TYR A 39 5.73 -17.71 -5.60
N VAL A 40 5.07 -16.63 -5.17
CA VAL A 40 4.56 -15.59 -6.08
C VAL A 40 5.59 -14.51 -6.40
N ASP A 41 6.74 -14.55 -5.74
CA ASP A 41 7.89 -13.71 -6.06
C ASP A 41 8.85 -14.35 -7.06
N LEU A 42 8.75 -15.67 -7.29
CA LEU A 42 9.64 -16.41 -8.18
C LEU A 42 9.46 -15.96 -9.64
N PRO A 43 10.51 -15.47 -10.30
CA PRO A 43 10.45 -15.17 -11.73
C PRO A 43 10.52 -16.44 -12.56
N LEU A 44 10.11 -16.37 -13.81
CA LEU A 44 10.25 -17.48 -14.75
C LEU A 44 11.62 -17.45 -15.44
N LYS A 45 12.25 -18.62 -15.61
CA LYS A 45 13.45 -18.81 -16.45
C LYS A 45 13.11 -18.98 -17.94
N ARG A 46 11.85 -19.29 -18.25
CA ARG A 46 11.31 -19.52 -19.60
C ARG A 46 9.97 -18.81 -19.75
N THR A 47 9.41 -18.79 -20.96
CA THR A 47 8.09 -18.20 -21.19
C THR A 47 7.01 -18.83 -20.30
N LEU A 48 5.96 -18.07 -19.97
CA LEU A 48 4.84 -18.57 -19.19
C LEU A 48 4.21 -19.82 -19.82
N ALA A 49 4.05 -19.84 -21.15
CA ALA A 49 3.47 -20.98 -21.85
C ALA A 49 4.31 -22.27 -21.69
N ALA A 50 5.63 -22.19 -21.88
CA ALA A 50 6.52 -23.34 -21.74
C ALA A 50 6.58 -23.84 -20.27
N THR A 51 6.67 -22.90 -19.33
CA THR A 51 6.73 -23.21 -17.89
C THR A 51 5.41 -23.82 -17.39
N PHE A 52 4.28 -23.29 -17.87
CA PHE A 52 2.96 -23.83 -17.57
C PHE A 52 2.80 -25.26 -18.12
N ALA A 53 3.19 -25.51 -19.37
CA ALA A 53 3.11 -26.84 -19.96
C ALA A 53 3.91 -27.88 -19.15
N ALA A 54 5.15 -27.55 -18.78
CA ALA A 54 5.98 -28.41 -17.95
C ALA A 54 5.38 -28.65 -16.54
N PHE A 55 4.68 -27.66 -15.97
CA PHE A 55 4.01 -27.79 -14.68
C PHE A 55 2.79 -28.74 -14.73
N GLU A 56 2.05 -28.76 -15.84
CA GLU A 56 0.92 -29.69 -16.02
C GLU A 56 1.37 -31.13 -16.18
N GLU A 57 2.57 -31.36 -16.72
CA GLU A 57 3.15 -32.70 -16.92
C GLU A 57 3.72 -33.33 -15.63
N LEU A 58 3.80 -32.58 -14.53
CA LEU A 58 4.34 -33.10 -13.28
C LEU A 58 3.50 -34.31 -12.77
N PRO A 59 4.14 -35.44 -12.42
CA PRO A 59 3.43 -36.60 -11.90
C PRO A 59 2.75 -36.25 -10.59
N ARG A 60 1.44 -36.56 -10.52
CA ARG A 60 0.59 -36.30 -9.35
C ARG A 60 0.03 -37.61 -8.82
N ASN A 61 -0.02 -37.74 -7.50
CA ASN A 61 -0.72 -38.85 -6.86
C ASN A 61 -2.25 -38.66 -6.93
N SER A 62 -3.01 -39.64 -6.44
CA SER A 62 -4.48 -39.60 -6.42
C SER A 62 -5.09 -38.43 -5.63
N SER A 63 -4.33 -37.83 -4.71
CA SER A 63 -4.70 -36.63 -3.95
C SER A 63 -4.30 -35.32 -4.66
N GLY A 64 -3.68 -35.41 -5.84
CA GLY A 64 -3.20 -34.28 -6.64
C GLY A 64 -1.87 -33.69 -6.17
N CYS A 65 -1.18 -34.32 -5.20
CA CYS A 65 0.13 -33.87 -4.71
C CYS A 65 1.24 -34.31 -5.66
N VAL A 66 2.23 -33.44 -5.83
CA VAL A 66 3.50 -33.73 -6.54
C VAL A 66 4.55 -34.14 -5.49
N ALA A 67 5.43 -35.10 -5.81
CA ALA A 67 6.52 -35.44 -4.89
C ALA A 67 7.48 -34.24 -4.68
N GLU A 68 8.04 -34.10 -3.48
CA GLU A 68 8.87 -32.94 -3.12
C GLU A 68 10.10 -32.77 -4.03
N ASP A 69 10.83 -33.86 -4.29
CA ASP A 69 11.98 -33.90 -5.18
C ASP A 69 11.64 -33.49 -6.61
N VAL A 70 10.47 -33.94 -7.11
CA VAL A 70 9.95 -33.58 -8.43
C VAL A 70 9.59 -32.09 -8.49
N LEU A 71 8.90 -31.56 -7.46
CA LEU A 71 8.54 -30.15 -7.41
C LEU A 71 9.78 -29.25 -7.30
N ASN A 72 10.74 -29.62 -6.46
CA ASN A 72 12.00 -28.89 -6.31
C ASN A 72 12.81 -28.91 -7.60
N SER A 73 12.81 -30.02 -8.34
CA SER A 73 13.43 -30.12 -9.67
C SER A 73 12.76 -29.19 -10.68
N PHE A 74 11.42 -29.14 -10.69
CA PHE A 74 10.67 -28.20 -11.53
C PHE A 74 11.00 -26.73 -11.20
N ILE A 75 10.98 -26.37 -9.91
CA ILE A 75 11.34 -25.02 -9.46
C ILE A 75 12.77 -24.69 -9.91
N GLY A 76 13.72 -25.60 -9.69
CA GLY A 76 15.12 -25.42 -10.08
C GLY A 76 15.33 -25.24 -11.59
N GLU A 77 14.55 -25.91 -12.43
CA GLU A 77 14.67 -25.81 -13.90
C GLU A 77 13.93 -24.59 -14.47
N TYR A 78 12.72 -24.27 -13.97
CA TYR A 78 11.81 -23.32 -14.62
C TYR A 78 11.64 -21.98 -13.90
N LEU A 79 11.99 -21.90 -12.62
CA LEU A 79 11.81 -20.69 -11.80
C LEU A 79 13.16 -20.16 -11.29
N GLY A 80 13.27 -18.84 -11.16
CA GLY A 80 14.44 -18.17 -10.56
C GLY A 80 14.30 -17.98 -9.05
N GLY A 81 15.27 -17.31 -8.44
CA GLY A 81 15.21 -16.86 -7.04
C GLY A 81 14.28 -15.67 -6.87
N ALA A 82 13.61 -15.57 -5.72
CA ALA A 82 12.70 -14.45 -5.41
C ALA A 82 13.42 -13.09 -5.36
N GLU A 83 14.74 -13.09 -5.24
CA GLU A 83 15.65 -11.94 -5.26
C GLU A 83 16.14 -11.54 -6.66
N ASP A 84 16.00 -12.39 -7.68
CA ASP A 84 16.66 -12.21 -9.00
C ASP A 84 16.21 -10.94 -9.77
N GLY A 85 15.14 -10.29 -9.32
CA GLY A 85 14.64 -9.04 -9.90
C GLY A 85 15.28 -7.76 -9.36
N LEU A 86 16.03 -7.83 -8.26
CA LEU A 86 16.64 -6.66 -7.61
C LEU A 86 18.14 -6.84 -7.43
N GLU A 87 18.88 -5.77 -7.72
CA GLU A 87 20.33 -5.71 -7.53
C GLU A 87 20.68 -4.68 -6.45
N PRO A 88 21.65 -4.96 -5.55
CA PRO A 88 22.21 -3.92 -4.68
C PRO A 88 22.85 -2.82 -5.52
N VAL A 89 22.69 -1.58 -5.09
CA VAL A 89 23.32 -0.42 -5.71
C VAL A 89 23.65 0.59 -4.63
N ASP A 90 24.83 1.20 -4.73
CA ASP A 90 25.19 2.30 -3.84
C ASP A 90 24.35 3.53 -4.22
N PRO A 91 23.66 4.17 -3.24
CA PRO A 91 22.95 5.41 -3.48
C PRO A 91 23.94 6.50 -3.93
N VAL A 92 23.53 7.29 -4.91
CA VAL A 92 24.37 8.32 -5.56
C VAL A 92 24.89 9.40 -4.61
N ASP A 93 24.15 9.65 -3.54
CA ASP A 93 24.39 10.71 -2.55
C ASP A 93 24.69 10.15 -1.15
N PHE A 94 25.02 8.85 -1.04
CA PHE A 94 25.45 8.25 0.23
C PHE A 94 26.86 8.70 0.60
N THR A 95 27.05 9.05 1.88
CA THR A 95 28.37 9.38 2.46
C THR A 95 28.51 8.67 3.80
N GLU A 96 29.69 8.18 4.18
CA GLU A 96 29.83 7.41 5.44
C GLU A 96 29.48 8.21 6.69
N GLU A 97 29.70 9.53 6.67
CA GLU A 97 29.33 10.45 7.74
C GLU A 97 28.56 11.65 7.15
N PRO A 98 27.22 11.66 7.17
CA PRO A 98 26.45 12.77 6.64
C PRO A 98 26.66 14.03 7.46
N GLU A 99 26.70 15.17 6.77
CA GLU A 99 26.93 16.48 7.36
C GLU A 99 25.78 16.94 8.30
N ASP A 100 26.01 18.05 9.01
CA ASP A 100 25.15 18.65 10.03
C ASP A 100 25.02 17.86 11.33
N PHE A 101 23.96 17.06 11.50
CA PHE A 101 23.51 16.70 12.84
C PHE A 101 24.32 15.57 13.47
N LEU A 102 24.83 14.59 12.69
CA LEU A 102 25.59 13.46 13.22
C LEU A 102 26.96 13.87 13.79
N PRO A 103 27.73 14.76 13.13
CA PRO A 103 28.97 15.28 13.70
C PRO A 103 28.79 16.00 15.04
N LEU A 104 27.60 16.56 15.29
CA LEU A 104 27.25 17.30 16.52
C LEU A 104 26.80 16.39 17.68
N VAL A 105 26.63 15.08 17.45
CA VAL A 105 26.28 14.13 18.52
C VAL A 105 27.52 13.87 19.38
N GLU A 106 27.56 14.48 20.58
CA GLU A 106 28.68 14.37 21.53
C GLU A 106 28.81 12.97 22.13
N ASP A 107 27.70 12.29 22.43
CA ASP A 107 27.74 10.93 22.95
C ASP A 107 28.19 9.95 21.86
N ARG A 108 29.40 9.41 22.06
CA ARG A 108 30.03 8.48 21.11
C ARG A 108 29.16 7.25 20.80
N LYS A 109 28.47 6.68 21.79
CA LYS A 109 27.64 5.47 21.58
C LYS A 109 26.41 5.80 20.74
N ILE A 110 25.78 6.94 21.01
CA ILE A 110 24.63 7.41 20.24
C ILE A 110 25.06 7.73 18.81
N ARG A 111 26.23 8.38 18.61
CA ARG A 111 26.77 8.65 17.28
C ARG A 111 27.07 7.37 16.50
N GLU A 112 27.73 6.40 17.13
CA GLU A 112 28.01 5.09 16.52
C GLU A 112 26.73 4.37 16.11
N TRP A 113 25.71 4.37 16.97
CA TRP A 113 24.39 3.80 16.64
C TRP A 113 23.72 4.54 15.47
N ALA A 114 23.75 5.87 15.46
CA ALA A 114 23.14 6.65 14.40
C ALA A 114 23.84 6.46 13.04
N LEU A 115 25.16 6.26 13.04
CA LEU A 115 25.91 5.86 11.84
C LEU A 115 25.55 4.45 11.37
N GLN A 116 25.26 3.52 12.28
CA GLN A 116 24.73 2.20 11.90
C GLN A 116 23.36 2.33 11.24
N VAL A 117 22.46 3.15 11.78
CA VAL A 117 21.15 3.43 11.17
C VAL A 117 21.32 4.07 9.79
N HIS A 118 22.25 5.03 9.64
CA HIS A 118 22.53 5.66 8.36
C HIS A 118 23.00 4.65 7.29
N ARG A 119 23.89 3.72 7.65
CA ARG A 119 24.38 2.67 6.73
C ARG A 119 23.28 1.74 6.21
N ILE A 120 22.19 1.57 6.96
CA ILE A 120 21.04 0.75 6.51
C ILE A 120 20.47 1.28 5.19
N TRP A 121 20.52 2.60 4.93
CA TRP A 121 20.04 3.15 3.66
C TRP A 121 20.79 2.58 2.47
N ARG A 122 22.13 2.53 2.52
CA ARG A 122 22.93 1.86 1.49
C ARG A 122 22.60 0.38 1.41
N ASP A 123 22.60 -0.31 2.55
CA ASP A 123 22.44 -1.77 2.61
C ASP A 123 21.08 -2.24 2.10
N LEU A 124 20.04 -1.40 2.17
CA LEU A 124 18.68 -1.67 1.68
C LEU A 124 18.36 -1.00 0.33
N THR A 125 19.29 -0.26 -0.26
CA THR A 125 19.08 0.32 -1.58
C THR A 125 19.22 -0.73 -2.67
N ARG A 126 18.20 -0.81 -3.52
CA ARG A 126 18.12 -1.74 -4.64
C ARG A 126 17.74 -1.00 -5.91
N LYS A 127 18.23 -1.48 -7.05
CA LYS A 127 17.68 -1.12 -8.37
C LYS A 127 17.01 -2.34 -8.98
N VAL A 128 15.99 -2.10 -9.80
CA VAL A 128 15.40 -3.14 -10.62
C VAL A 128 16.42 -3.59 -11.66
N SER A 129 16.63 -4.91 -11.78
CA SER A 129 17.64 -5.45 -12.69
C SER A 129 17.26 -5.20 -14.15
N GLY A 130 18.25 -5.09 -15.04
CA GLY A 130 18.01 -4.90 -16.48
C GLY A 130 17.13 -6.02 -17.08
N ARG A 131 17.21 -7.23 -16.52
CA ARG A 131 16.39 -8.39 -16.94
C ARG A 131 14.90 -8.17 -16.75
N VAL A 132 14.50 -7.49 -15.68
CA VAL A 132 13.09 -7.13 -15.42
C VAL A 132 12.61 -6.07 -16.41
N ILE A 133 13.48 -5.13 -16.79
CA ILE A 133 13.16 -4.10 -17.78
C ILE A 133 13.00 -4.72 -19.17
N GLU A 134 13.89 -5.65 -19.54
CA GLU A 134 13.89 -6.32 -20.85
C GLU A 134 12.76 -7.34 -21.03
N ASN A 135 12.40 -8.08 -19.97
CA ASN A 135 11.40 -9.17 -20.03
C ASN A 135 10.41 -9.09 -18.85
N PRO A 136 9.64 -7.98 -18.70
CA PRO A 136 8.80 -7.73 -17.53
C PRO A 136 7.70 -8.79 -17.32
N GLU A 137 7.30 -9.51 -18.36
CA GLU A 137 6.28 -10.57 -18.30
C GLU A 137 6.73 -11.84 -17.56
N LEU A 138 8.04 -12.00 -17.32
CA LEU A 138 8.60 -13.12 -16.57
C LEU A 138 8.65 -12.86 -15.06
N TYR A 139 8.37 -11.62 -14.62
CA TYR A 139 8.51 -11.19 -13.25
C TYR A 139 7.18 -10.68 -12.70
N THR A 140 6.92 -10.96 -11.43
CA THR A 140 5.88 -10.21 -10.70
C THR A 140 6.39 -8.86 -10.25
N LEU A 141 7.70 -8.66 -10.10
CA LEU A 141 8.30 -7.36 -9.80
C LEU A 141 8.10 -6.41 -10.99
N LEU A 142 7.63 -5.20 -10.72
CA LEU A 142 7.37 -4.20 -11.75
C LEU A 142 8.64 -3.40 -12.08
N PRO A 143 8.85 -3.04 -13.37
CA PRO A 143 9.90 -2.11 -13.78
C PRO A 143 9.84 -0.78 -13.03
N LEU A 144 10.98 -0.33 -12.49
CA LEU A 144 11.18 0.99 -11.89
C LEU A 144 12.50 1.59 -12.41
N ASP A 145 12.48 2.85 -12.81
CA ASP A 145 13.63 3.51 -13.45
C ASP A 145 14.68 3.99 -12.46
N LYS A 146 14.26 4.31 -11.23
CA LYS A 146 15.14 4.81 -10.17
C LYS A 146 15.37 3.74 -9.09
N PRO A 147 16.53 3.76 -8.40
CA PRO A 147 16.72 2.94 -7.20
C PRO A 147 15.64 3.21 -6.15
N VAL A 148 15.40 2.20 -5.31
CA VAL A 148 14.47 2.26 -4.18
C VAL A 148 15.15 1.70 -2.94
N VAL A 149 14.78 2.23 -1.78
CA VAL A 149 15.15 1.63 -0.50
C VAL A 149 13.99 0.72 -0.08
N VAL A 150 14.25 -0.59 0.07
CA VAL A 150 13.22 -1.55 0.48
C VAL A 150 13.09 -1.60 2.02
N PRO A 151 11.95 -2.03 2.59
CA PRO A 151 11.83 -2.19 4.04
C PRO A 151 12.78 -3.26 4.62
N GLY A 152 13.10 -4.29 3.82
CA GLY A 152 14.09 -5.32 4.14
C GLY A 152 13.51 -6.72 4.34
N SER A 153 14.41 -7.71 4.41
CA SER A 153 14.09 -9.13 4.60
C SER A 153 13.14 -9.70 3.52
N ARG A 154 11.94 -10.14 3.89
CA ARG A 154 10.88 -10.66 3.00
C ARG A 154 10.31 -9.58 2.06
N PHE A 155 10.38 -8.31 2.45
CA PHE A 155 9.85 -7.18 1.68
C PHE A 155 10.90 -6.69 0.69
N ARG A 156 10.84 -7.26 -0.52
CA ARG A 156 11.83 -7.08 -1.60
C ARG A 156 11.25 -6.26 -2.75
N GLU A 157 10.41 -5.29 -2.43
CA GLU A 157 9.87 -4.34 -3.38
C GLU A 157 9.69 -2.98 -2.68
N SER A 158 9.50 -1.92 -3.46
CA SER A 158 9.13 -0.62 -2.91
C SER A 158 7.72 -0.72 -2.35
N TYR A 159 7.51 -0.31 -1.09
CA TYR A 159 6.19 -0.17 -0.46
C TYR A 159 5.84 1.32 -0.29
N TYR A 160 4.58 1.68 -0.48
CA TYR A 160 4.20 3.08 -0.59
C TYR A 160 4.35 3.86 0.71
N TRP A 161 3.61 3.52 1.77
CA TRP A 161 3.59 4.34 2.98
C TRP A 161 4.90 4.22 3.79
N ASP A 162 5.56 3.05 3.74
CA ASP A 162 6.88 2.82 4.34
C ASP A 162 7.91 3.80 3.78
N SER A 163 7.83 4.07 2.46
CA SER A 163 8.75 4.96 1.77
C SER A 163 8.69 6.39 2.29
N TYR A 164 7.59 6.83 2.90
CA TYR A 164 7.55 8.18 3.50
C TYR A 164 8.50 8.26 4.69
N TRP A 165 8.47 7.26 5.58
CA TRP A 165 9.34 7.22 6.76
C TRP A 165 10.81 7.00 6.38
N ILE A 166 11.06 6.19 5.36
CA ILE A 166 12.37 6.05 4.74
C ILE A 166 12.86 7.40 4.20
N ILE A 167 12.06 8.09 3.38
CA ILE A 167 12.40 9.41 2.84
C ILE A 167 12.70 10.39 3.96
N ARG A 168 11.95 10.39 5.06
CA ARG A 168 12.26 11.23 6.24
C ARG A 168 13.66 10.96 6.79
N GLY A 169 14.06 9.69 6.86
CA GLY A 169 15.41 9.27 7.24
C GLY A 169 16.49 9.65 6.23
N LEU A 170 16.20 9.51 4.93
CA LEU A 170 17.08 9.94 3.83
C LEU A 170 17.32 11.46 3.86
N LEU A 171 16.27 12.25 4.08
CA LEU A 171 16.36 13.70 4.19
C LEU A 171 17.20 14.14 5.40
N ALA A 172 17.09 13.45 6.53
CA ALA A 172 17.96 13.67 7.68
C ALA A 172 19.42 13.34 7.31
N SER A 173 19.61 12.27 6.54
CA SER A 173 20.90 11.79 6.04
C SER A 173 21.45 12.56 4.83
N LYS A 174 20.82 13.67 4.41
CA LYS A 174 21.19 14.48 3.23
C LYS A 174 21.11 13.77 1.88
N MET A 175 20.41 12.64 1.81
CA MET A 175 20.26 11.83 0.60
C MET A 175 19.05 12.29 -0.22
N TYR A 176 19.13 13.51 -0.74
CA TYR A 176 18.04 14.20 -1.45
C TYR A 176 17.75 13.61 -2.83
N GLU A 177 18.78 13.24 -3.58
CA GLU A 177 18.62 12.67 -4.93
C GLU A 177 18.00 11.26 -4.85
N THR A 178 18.44 10.46 -3.87
CA THR A 178 17.84 9.15 -3.61
C THR A 178 16.36 9.28 -3.23
N ALA A 179 16.01 10.23 -2.37
CA ALA A 179 14.62 10.50 -2.00
C ALA A 179 13.76 10.95 -3.21
N SER A 180 14.27 11.88 -4.04
CA SER A 180 13.61 12.31 -5.27
C SER A 180 13.43 11.16 -6.26
N GLY A 181 14.42 10.28 -6.39
CA GLY A 181 14.35 9.07 -7.21
C GLY A 181 13.17 8.16 -6.85
N MET A 182 12.98 7.91 -5.56
CA MET A 182 11.83 7.13 -5.06
C MET A 182 10.49 7.80 -5.39
N VAL A 183 10.40 9.13 -5.28
CA VAL A 183 9.20 9.89 -5.67
C VAL A 183 8.92 9.78 -7.17
N TYR A 184 9.94 9.83 -8.02
CA TYR A 184 9.75 9.66 -9.47
C TYR A 184 9.21 8.27 -9.84
N ASN A 185 9.60 7.23 -9.11
CA ASN A 185 9.01 5.90 -9.26
C ASN A 185 7.52 5.88 -8.88
N PHE A 186 7.09 6.62 -7.86
CA PHE A 186 5.67 6.71 -7.51
C PHE A 186 4.86 7.53 -8.53
N ILE A 187 5.45 8.59 -9.08
CA ILE A 187 4.87 9.35 -10.19
C ILE A 187 4.68 8.45 -11.42
N SER A 188 5.67 7.62 -11.78
CA SER A 188 5.53 6.68 -12.91
C SER A 188 4.44 5.62 -12.67
N GLN A 189 4.27 5.16 -11.43
CA GLN A 189 3.14 4.30 -11.06
C GLN A 189 1.80 5.00 -11.24
N ILE A 190 1.65 6.26 -10.82
CA ILE A 190 0.42 7.02 -11.04
C ILE A 190 0.13 7.19 -12.53
N HIS A 191 1.13 7.49 -13.35
CA HIS A 191 0.93 7.62 -14.80
C HIS A 191 0.44 6.30 -15.43
N LYS A 192 0.91 5.16 -14.94
CA LYS A 192 0.58 3.83 -15.49
C LYS A 192 -0.71 3.23 -14.94
N TYR A 193 -0.94 3.37 -13.63
CA TYR A 193 -2.01 2.68 -12.89
C TYR A 193 -3.09 3.63 -12.35
N GLY A 194 -2.81 4.93 -12.32
CA GLY A 194 -3.71 5.98 -11.82
C GLY A 194 -3.55 6.33 -10.34
N TYR A 195 -2.71 5.59 -9.61
CA TYR A 195 -2.46 5.74 -8.18
C TYR A 195 -1.14 5.03 -7.83
N VAL A 196 -0.60 5.30 -6.64
CA VAL A 196 0.58 4.58 -6.14
C VAL A 196 0.15 3.21 -5.61
N LEU A 197 0.84 2.15 -6.01
CA LEU A 197 0.50 0.78 -5.62
C LEU A 197 0.94 0.48 -4.19
N ASN A 198 0.29 -0.48 -3.52
CA ASN A 198 0.72 -0.97 -2.20
C ASN A 198 2.23 -1.29 -2.18
N GLY A 199 2.67 -2.08 -3.15
CA GLY A 199 4.07 -2.24 -3.48
C GLY A 199 4.29 -2.50 -4.97
N SER A 200 5.54 -2.47 -5.42
CA SER A 200 5.90 -2.55 -6.84
C SER A 200 5.87 -3.98 -7.42
N ARG A 201 4.79 -4.73 -7.18
CA ARG A 201 4.55 -6.08 -7.72
C ARG A 201 3.20 -6.16 -8.43
N ALA A 202 3.09 -7.01 -9.44
CA ALA A 202 1.90 -7.21 -10.26
C ALA A 202 0.66 -7.62 -9.44
N TYR A 203 0.83 -8.37 -8.35
CA TYR A 203 -0.27 -8.74 -7.46
C TYR A 203 -0.74 -7.61 -6.52
N TYR A 204 -0.08 -6.45 -6.56
CA TYR A 204 -0.48 -5.23 -5.84
C TYR A 204 -1.19 -4.21 -6.74
N THR A 205 -1.32 -4.43 -8.06
CA THR A 205 -1.99 -3.50 -8.99
C THR A 205 -3.50 -3.35 -8.80
N ASN A 206 -4.06 -3.94 -7.75
CA ASN A 206 -5.47 -3.87 -7.38
C ASN A 206 -5.74 -2.97 -6.17
N ARG A 207 -4.69 -2.45 -5.52
CA ARG A 207 -4.84 -1.66 -4.28
C ARG A 207 -3.67 -0.71 -4.06
N SER A 208 -3.92 0.33 -3.29
CA SER A 208 -2.92 1.31 -2.87
C SER A 208 -2.39 1.02 -1.46
N GLN A 209 -1.94 2.07 -0.77
CA GLN A 209 -1.58 2.15 0.64
C GLN A 209 -1.84 3.57 1.16
N PRO A 210 -1.71 3.88 2.46
CA PRO A 210 -1.94 5.23 2.99
C PRO A 210 -1.23 6.34 2.21
N PRO A 211 -1.95 7.35 1.69
CA PRO A 211 -1.41 8.20 0.64
C PRO A 211 -0.54 9.34 1.17
N LEU A 212 0.77 9.15 1.06
CA LEU A 212 1.79 10.04 1.62
C LEU A 212 2.70 10.70 0.57
N LEU A 213 2.49 10.45 -0.74
CA LEU A 213 3.34 10.98 -1.82
C LEU A 213 3.46 12.51 -1.78
N SER A 214 2.34 13.20 -1.58
CA SER A 214 2.30 14.67 -1.50
C SER A 214 3.21 15.21 -0.39
N SER A 215 3.22 14.56 0.78
CA SER A 215 4.09 14.91 1.89
C SER A 215 5.56 14.58 1.64
N MET A 216 5.86 13.48 0.92
CA MET A 216 7.22 13.20 0.45
C MET A 216 7.73 14.35 -0.42
N VAL A 217 6.93 14.79 -1.40
CA VAL A 217 7.27 15.88 -2.32
C VAL A 217 7.50 17.20 -1.56
N VAL A 218 6.59 17.56 -0.65
CA VAL A 218 6.73 18.77 0.18
C VAL A 218 8.00 18.73 1.02
N ASP A 219 8.28 17.61 1.68
CA ASP A 219 9.44 17.50 2.57
C ASP A 219 10.76 17.55 1.79
N ILE A 220 10.83 16.96 0.59
CA ILE A 220 11.98 17.09 -0.32
C ILE A 220 12.11 18.52 -0.83
N PHE A 221 11.02 19.12 -1.32
CA PHE A 221 11.02 20.47 -1.86
C PHE A 221 11.48 21.51 -0.83
N ARG A 222 11.06 21.37 0.43
CA ARG A 222 11.51 22.25 1.53
C ARG A 222 13.01 22.19 1.81
N ARG A 223 13.67 21.10 1.44
CA ARG A 223 15.12 20.91 1.63
C ARG A 223 15.94 21.33 0.41
N THR A 224 15.35 21.23 -0.77
CA THR A 224 16.08 21.34 -2.06
C THR A 224 15.69 22.55 -2.89
N ALA A 225 14.51 23.12 -2.65
CA ALA A 225 13.85 24.10 -3.51
C ALA A 225 13.71 23.64 -4.98
N ASP A 226 13.70 22.32 -5.23
CA ASP A 226 13.59 21.74 -6.58
C ASP A 226 12.18 21.95 -7.15
N THR A 227 12.01 22.99 -7.96
CA THR A 227 10.75 23.31 -8.63
C THR A 227 10.43 22.35 -9.78
N GLU A 228 11.42 21.64 -10.34
CA GLU A 228 11.18 20.64 -11.40
C GLU A 228 10.51 19.40 -10.81
N LEU A 229 10.92 18.97 -9.61
CA LEU A 229 10.21 17.95 -8.85
C LEU A 229 8.74 18.33 -8.67
N VAL A 230 8.47 19.56 -8.21
CA VAL A 230 7.09 20.03 -7.99
C VAL A 230 6.28 20.02 -9.28
N ALA A 231 6.85 20.54 -10.38
CA ALA A 231 6.19 20.59 -11.68
C ALA A 231 5.82 19.19 -12.20
N LYS A 232 6.69 18.19 -11.98
CA LYS A 232 6.41 16.78 -12.33
C LYS A 232 5.40 16.13 -11.38
N SER A 233 5.43 16.49 -10.10
CA SER A 233 4.56 15.88 -9.08
C SER A 233 3.11 16.36 -9.13
N LEU A 234 2.86 17.66 -9.36
CA LEU A 234 1.51 18.23 -9.24
C LEU A 234 0.44 17.50 -10.07
N PRO A 235 0.65 17.22 -11.37
CA PRO A 235 -0.34 16.46 -12.16
C PRO A 235 -0.63 15.07 -11.60
N ALA A 236 0.42 14.36 -11.16
CA ALA A 236 0.30 13.03 -10.56
C ALA A 236 -0.44 13.06 -9.22
N LEU A 237 -0.13 14.03 -8.35
CA LEU A 237 -0.82 14.21 -7.07
C LEU A 237 -2.32 14.52 -7.25
N ILE A 238 -2.67 15.33 -8.25
CA ILE A 238 -4.08 15.60 -8.59
C ILE A 238 -4.78 14.34 -9.10
N GLN A 239 -4.08 13.49 -9.85
CA GLN A 239 -4.61 12.21 -10.32
C GLN A 239 -4.84 11.23 -9.16
N GLU A 240 -3.88 11.11 -8.25
CA GLU A 240 -4.01 10.27 -7.05
C GLU A 240 -5.11 10.78 -6.11
N HIS A 241 -5.25 12.10 -5.93
CA HIS A 241 -6.36 12.69 -5.20
C HIS A 241 -7.70 12.22 -5.74
N ARG A 242 -7.87 12.24 -7.07
CA ARG A 242 -9.11 11.76 -7.71
C ARG A 242 -9.37 10.28 -7.45
N PHE A 243 -8.34 9.44 -7.33
CA PHE A 243 -8.48 8.03 -6.97
C PHE A 243 -9.11 7.89 -5.57
N TRP A 244 -8.65 8.66 -4.59
CA TRP A 244 -9.14 8.59 -3.20
C TRP A 244 -10.46 9.30 -2.95
N THR A 245 -10.85 10.26 -3.79
CA THR A 245 -12.04 11.11 -3.54
C THR A 245 -13.20 10.86 -4.49
N ARG A 246 -13.17 9.78 -5.28
CA ARG A 246 -14.23 9.45 -6.25
C ARG A 246 -14.59 7.97 -6.20
N GLY A 247 -15.72 7.64 -6.83
CA GLY A 247 -16.16 6.27 -7.01
C GLY A 247 -16.31 5.54 -5.69
N PHE A 248 -15.76 4.33 -5.61
CA PHE A 248 -15.93 3.41 -4.49
C PHE A 248 -15.14 3.78 -3.23
N HIS A 249 -14.11 4.63 -3.33
CA HIS A 249 -13.44 5.20 -2.15
C HIS A 249 -14.24 6.34 -1.52
N GLN A 250 -15.05 7.06 -2.30
CA GLN A 250 -15.85 8.16 -1.77
C GLN A 250 -17.04 7.64 -0.95
N VAL A 251 -17.23 8.22 0.22
CA VAL A 251 -18.38 7.99 1.09
C VAL A 251 -19.06 9.33 1.37
N LEU A 252 -20.38 9.38 1.21
CA LEU A 252 -21.21 10.54 1.53
C LEU A 252 -21.90 10.30 2.87
N VAL A 253 -21.68 11.19 3.84
CA VAL A 253 -22.27 11.09 5.18
C VAL A 253 -23.08 12.35 5.47
N ASP A 254 -24.38 12.19 5.71
CA ASP A 254 -25.28 13.27 6.09
C ASP A 254 -25.35 13.43 7.61
N VAL A 255 -24.87 14.57 8.09
CA VAL A 255 -24.98 15.01 9.47
C VAL A 255 -26.04 16.11 9.54
N ARG A 256 -27.25 15.75 10.00
CA ARG A 256 -28.37 16.69 10.26
C ARG A 256 -28.74 17.58 9.05
N GLY A 257 -28.73 17.03 7.85
CA GLY A 257 -29.05 17.72 6.60
C GLY A 257 -27.82 18.28 5.86
N SER A 258 -26.62 18.16 6.44
CA SER A 258 -25.35 18.57 5.80
C SER A 258 -24.59 17.34 5.31
N VAL A 259 -24.40 17.24 3.99
CA VAL A 259 -23.70 16.10 3.38
C VAL A 259 -22.20 16.36 3.30
N HIS A 260 -21.42 15.49 3.92
CA HIS A 260 -19.97 15.52 3.98
C HIS A 260 -19.36 14.42 3.10
N LYS A 261 -18.24 14.74 2.44
CA LYS A 261 -17.50 13.81 1.58
C LYS A 261 -16.27 13.31 2.32
N LEU A 262 -16.16 12.00 2.51
CA LEU A 262 -15.03 11.33 3.12
C LEU A 262 -14.53 10.19 2.22
N SER A 263 -13.45 9.56 2.64
CA SER A 263 -12.82 8.44 1.93
C SER A 263 -12.79 7.18 2.80
N ARG A 264 -12.83 6.00 2.18
CA ARG A 264 -12.59 4.68 2.78
C ARG A 264 -11.53 3.90 2.02
N TYR A 265 -10.93 2.91 2.67
CA TYR A 265 -10.12 1.90 1.97
C TYR A 265 -11.05 0.92 1.24
N TYR A 266 -10.70 0.59 0.01
CA TYR A 266 -11.47 -0.29 -0.85
C TYR A 266 -10.59 -0.88 -1.96
N ALA A 267 -9.98 -2.04 -1.68
CA ALA A 267 -9.20 -2.76 -2.68
C ALA A 267 -10.10 -3.25 -3.83
N MET A 268 -9.60 -3.12 -5.06
CA MET A 268 -10.24 -3.64 -6.28
C MET A 268 -9.94 -5.13 -6.47
N TRP A 269 -10.17 -5.92 -5.43
CA TRP A 269 -9.83 -7.35 -5.37
C TRP A 269 -10.87 -8.11 -4.56
N ASN A 270 -11.24 -9.33 -4.98
CA ASN A 270 -12.23 -10.15 -4.27
C ASN A 270 -11.98 -11.65 -4.37
N ASP A 271 -10.71 -12.01 -4.54
CA ASP A 271 -10.17 -13.37 -4.52
C ASP A 271 -9.08 -13.47 -3.42
N PRO A 272 -8.58 -14.65 -3.05
CA PRO A 272 -7.47 -14.74 -2.10
C PRO A 272 -6.25 -13.94 -2.57
N ARG A 273 -5.63 -13.14 -1.71
CA ARG A 273 -4.45 -12.34 -2.08
C ARG A 273 -3.31 -13.26 -2.54
N PRO A 274 -2.66 -13.02 -3.68
CA PRO A 274 -1.62 -13.94 -4.17
C PRO A 274 -0.50 -14.21 -3.18
N GLU A 275 -0.04 -13.20 -2.45
CA GLU A 275 1.04 -13.30 -1.46
C GLU A 275 0.66 -14.02 -0.16
N SER A 276 -0.63 -14.29 0.04
CA SER A 276 -1.19 -14.93 1.25
C SER A 276 -2.36 -15.87 0.91
N SER A 277 -2.37 -16.45 -0.29
CA SER A 277 -3.58 -17.04 -0.90
C SER A 277 -4.16 -18.17 -0.04
N THR A 278 -3.29 -19.02 0.48
CA THR A 278 -3.66 -20.19 1.28
C THR A 278 -4.25 -19.78 2.64
N ILE A 279 -3.65 -18.79 3.29
CA ILE A 279 -4.11 -18.23 4.58
C ILE A 279 -5.49 -17.56 4.41
N ASP A 280 -5.65 -16.78 3.34
CA ASP A 280 -6.92 -16.12 3.03
C ASP A 280 -8.01 -17.17 2.76
N MET A 281 -7.71 -18.24 2.00
CA MET A 281 -8.64 -19.36 1.75
C MET A 281 -9.03 -20.11 3.03
N GLU A 282 -8.09 -20.39 3.92
CA GLU A 282 -8.34 -21.04 5.21
C GLU A 282 -9.27 -20.18 6.09
N THR A 283 -9.04 -18.87 6.12
CA THR A 283 -9.90 -17.92 6.84
C THR A 283 -11.32 -17.95 6.28
N ALA A 284 -11.44 -17.92 4.95
CA ALA A 284 -12.73 -17.91 4.26
C ALA A 284 -13.44 -19.27 4.25
N ALA A 285 -12.75 -20.38 4.53
CA ALA A 285 -13.36 -21.70 4.60
C ALA A 285 -14.46 -21.80 5.68
N LYS A 286 -14.38 -20.96 6.73
CA LYS A 286 -15.40 -20.82 7.78
C LYS A 286 -16.75 -20.27 7.27
N LEU A 287 -16.75 -19.60 6.12
CA LEU A 287 -17.93 -18.95 5.58
C LEU A 287 -18.76 -19.90 4.69
N PRO A 288 -20.09 -19.82 4.75
CA PRO A 288 -20.98 -20.83 4.21
C PRO A 288 -21.04 -20.84 2.68
N ASP A 289 -20.88 -19.68 2.04
CA ASP A 289 -21.12 -19.54 0.60
C ASP A 289 -20.03 -18.70 -0.12
N ARG A 290 -19.95 -18.89 -1.44
CA ARG A 290 -18.96 -18.23 -2.31
C ARG A 290 -19.06 -16.70 -2.26
N ARG A 291 -20.28 -16.14 -2.15
CA ARG A 291 -20.48 -14.68 -2.12
C ARG A 291 -19.93 -14.10 -0.82
N ALA A 292 -20.16 -14.76 0.31
CA ALA A 292 -19.58 -14.38 1.60
C ALA A 292 -18.04 -14.45 1.57
N ARG A 293 -17.46 -15.50 0.98
CA ARG A 293 -16.00 -15.64 0.81
C ARG A 293 -15.41 -14.52 -0.05
N ARG A 294 -16.02 -14.21 -1.20
CA ARG A 294 -15.55 -13.10 -2.06
C ARG A 294 -15.64 -11.74 -1.39
N ARG A 295 -16.67 -11.49 -0.58
CA ARG A 295 -16.74 -10.28 0.25
C ARG A 295 -15.57 -10.24 1.23
N LEU A 296 -15.37 -11.31 2.02
CA LEU A 296 -14.27 -11.38 2.97
C LEU A 296 -12.89 -11.16 2.30
N TYR A 297 -12.65 -11.74 1.12
CA TYR A 297 -11.41 -11.50 0.39
C TYR A 297 -11.18 -10.02 0.06
N ARG A 298 -12.25 -9.28 -0.26
CA ARG A 298 -12.17 -7.83 -0.45
C ARG A 298 -11.87 -7.10 0.85
N GLU A 299 -12.51 -7.51 1.95
CA GLU A 299 -12.25 -6.92 3.27
C GLU A 299 -10.79 -7.11 3.70
N ILE A 300 -10.25 -8.30 3.45
CA ILE A 300 -8.85 -8.66 3.67
C ILE A 300 -7.92 -7.79 2.81
N ALA A 301 -8.17 -7.69 1.51
CA ALA A 301 -7.35 -6.88 0.61
C ALA A 301 -7.42 -5.39 0.94
N SER A 302 -8.59 -4.90 1.39
CA SER A 302 -8.77 -3.51 1.82
C SER A 302 -8.09 -3.25 3.17
N ALA A 303 -8.03 -4.24 4.07
CA ALA A 303 -7.22 -4.13 5.28
C ALA A 303 -5.73 -4.01 4.93
N ALA A 304 -5.25 -4.73 3.91
CA ALA A 304 -3.88 -4.58 3.42
C ALA A 304 -3.64 -3.20 2.75
N GLU A 305 -4.64 -2.65 2.05
CA GLU A 305 -4.60 -1.26 1.54
C GLU A 305 -4.52 -0.23 2.67
N SER A 306 -5.05 -0.53 3.86
CA SER A 306 -4.93 0.37 5.01
C SER A 306 -3.52 0.42 5.62
N GLY A 307 -2.67 -0.57 5.33
CA GLY A 307 -1.39 -0.78 6.03
C GLY A 307 -1.53 -1.44 7.41
N TRP A 308 -2.74 -1.77 7.84
CA TRP A 308 -3.06 -2.39 9.14
C TRP A 308 -3.66 -3.79 8.95
N ASP A 309 -3.02 -4.65 8.16
CA ASP A 309 -3.37 -6.06 8.00
C ASP A 309 -2.63 -6.95 9.03
N PHE A 310 -3.25 -7.39 10.12
CA PHE A 310 -4.64 -7.19 10.53
C PHE A 310 -4.77 -6.57 11.92
N SER A 311 -5.96 -6.02 12.19
CA SER A 311 -6.28 -5.33 13.44
C SER A 311 -7.74 -5.55 13.81
N SER A 312 -8.03 -5.61 15.12
CA SER A 312 -9.40 -5.60 15.65
C SER A 312 -10.18 -4.37 15.22
N ARG A 313 -9.48 -3.29 14.83
CA ARG A 313 -10.04 -2.05 14.26
C ARG A 313 -11.00 -2.31 13.11
N TRP A 314 -10.75 -3.37 12.34
CA TRP A 314 -11.50 -3.69 11.13
C TRP A 314 -12.50 -4.84 11.31
N MET A 315 -12.63 -5.41 12.51
CA MET A 315 -13.37 -6.65 12.76
C MET A 315 -14.65 -6.40 13.54
N ARG A 316 -15.81 -6.86 13.04
CA ARG A 316 -17.08 -6.79 13.79
C ARG A 316 -17.03 -7.65 15.06
N ASN A 317 -16.22 -8.71 15.06
CA ASN A 317 -15.92 -9.55 16.22
C ASN A 317 -14.38 -9.73 16.34
N PRO A 318 -13.69 -9.00 17.23
CA PRO A 318 -12.23 -8.92 17.29
C PRO A 318 -11.44 -10.25 17.30
N PRO A 319 -11.91 -11.35 17.92
CA PRO A 319 -11.20 -12.62 17.87
C PRO A 319 -11.32 -13.36 16.53
N ASP A 320 -12.19 -12.94 15.62
CA ASP A 320 -12.46 -13.65 14.36
C ASP A 320 -12.22 -12.79 13.12
N LEU A 321 -11.10 -13.08 12.44
CA LEU A 321 -10.70 -12.46 11.16
C LEU A 321 -11.76 -12.60 10.06
N ALA A 322 -12.61 -13.63 10.10
CA ALA A 322 -13.68 -13.79 9.12
C ALA A 322 -14.78 -12.70 9.25
N THR A 323 -14.72 -11.86 10.29
CA THR A 323 -15.63 -10.74 10.52
C THR A 323 -15.08 -9.38 10.13
N LEU A 324 -13.98 -9.33 9.35
CA LEU A 324 -13.50 -8.10 8.75
C LEU A 324 -14.61 -7.38 7.98
N ALA A 325 -14.64 -6.06 8.10
CA ALA A 325 -15.60 -5.15 7.45
C ALA A 325 -14.94 -3.81 7.09
N THR A 326 -13.66 -3.85 6.71
CA THR A 326 -12.83 -2.70 6.34
C THR A 326 -13.52 -1.73 5.37
N THR A 327 -14.18 -2.24 4.33
CA THR A 327 -14.86 -1.42 3.32
C THR A 327 -16.12 -0.73 3.85
N SER A 328 -16.60 -1.12 5.03
CA SER A 328 -17.73 -0.49 5.71
C SER A 328 -17.28 0.51 6.78
N ILE A 329 -16.02 0.93 6.76
CA ILE A 329 -15.45 1.85 7.74
C ILE A 329 -14.92 3.10 7.03
N VAL A 330 -15.27 4.27 7.54
CA VAL A 330 -14.69 5.57 7.18
C VAL A 330 -13.55 5.85 8.17
N PRO A 331 -12.28 5.66 7.77
CA PRO A 331 -11.16 5.66 8.70
C PRO A 331 -10.65 7.08 8.99
N VAL A 332 -10.30 7.36 10.25
CA VAL A 332 -9.72 8.64 10.70
C VAL A 332 -8.42 8.95 9.98
N ASP A 333 -7.51 7.98 9.98
CA ASP A 333 -6.17 8.11 9.39
C ASP A 333 -6.24 8.41 7.90
N LEU A 334 -7.02 7.67 7.11
CA LEU A 334 -7.17 7.93 5.69
C LEU A 334 -7.65 9.35 5.41
N ASN A 335 -8.67 9.82 6.15
CA ASN A 335 -9.21 11.15 5.93
C ASN A 335 -8.26 12.27 6.39
N ALA A 336 -7.41 12.00 7.38
CA ALA A 336 -6.29 12.88 7.72
C ALA A 336 -5.21 12.89 6.62
N PHE A 337 -4.84 11.74 6.05
CA PHE A 337 -3.87 11.67 4.95
C PHE A 337 -4.38 12.39 3.69
N VAL A 338 -5.65 12.22 3.32
CA VAL A 338 -6.22 12.94 2.17
C VAL A 338 -6.35 14.43 2.44
N LEU A 339 -6.65 14.84 3.68
CA LEU A 339 -6.63 16.27 4.06
C LEU A 339 -5.21 16.84 3.91
N LYS A 340 -4.19 16.11 4.37
CA LYS A 340 -2.80 16.51 4.17
C LYS A 340 -2.45 16.63 2.70
N MET A 341 -2.86 15.68 1.87
CA MET A 341 -2.66 15.74 0.43
C MET A 341 -3.29 16.99 -0.18
N GLU A 342 -4.51 17.34 0.23
CA GLU A 342 -5.18 18.55 -0.25
C GLU A 342 -4.42 19.82 0.15
N MET A 343 -3.92 19.89 1.40
CA MET A 343 -3.09 20.99 1.88
C MET A 343 -1.73 21.08 1.17
N ASP A 344 -1.10 19.95 0.91
CA ASP A 344 0.21 19.85 0.26
C ASP A 344 0.12 20.24 -1.22
N ILE A 345 -0.92 19.78 -1.93
CA ILE A 345 -1.16 20.21 -3.32
C ILE A 345 -1.36 21.72 -3.39
N ALA A 346 -2.14 22.30 -2.45
CA ALA A 346 -2.34 23.74 -2.41
C ALA A 346 -1.01 24.49 -2.18
N PHE A 347 -0.19 24.04 -1.22
CA PHE A 347 1.12 24.61 -0.94
C PHE A 347 2.07 24.53 -2.15
N LEU A 348 2.17 23.36 -2.78
CA LEU A 348 3.05 23.12 -3.93
C LEU A 348 2.62 23.95 -5.14
N ALA A 349 1.32 24.00 -5.44
CA ALA A 349 0.79 24.80 -6.54
C ALA A 349 1.08 26.30 -6.35
N ASN A 350 0.87 26.80 -5.13
CA ASN A 350 1.22 28.18 -4.78
C ASN A 350 2.71 28.47 -4.95
N ALA A 351 3.58 27.54 -4.53
CA ALA A 351 5.03 27.70 -4.64
C ALA A 351 5.53 27.80 -6.09
N THR A 352 4.77 27.27 -7.05
CA THR A 352 5.06 27.34 -8.50
C THR A 352 4.20 28.35 -9.27
N GLY A 353 3.37 29.15 -8.58
CA GLY A 353 2.52 30.17 -9.20
C GLY A 353 1.23 29.66 -9.86
N ASP A 354 0.80 28.43 -9.59
CA ASP A 354 -0.51 27.90 -10.01
C ASP A 354 -1.57 28.26 -8.95
N GLU A 355 -2.03 29.51 -9.00
CA GLU A 355 -3.00 30.07 -8.05
C GLU A 355 -4.37 29.36 -8.12
N ASP A 356 -4.81 28.99 -9.32
CA ASP A 356 -6.10 28.31 -9.53
C ASP A 356 -6.14 26.93 -8.86
N THR A 357 -5.10 26.12 -9.05
CA THR A 357 -4.99 24.82 -8.37
C THR A 357 -4.85 25.02 -6.86
N SER A 358 -4.06 26.01 -6.43
CA SER A 358 -3.88 26.33 -5.01
C SER A 358 -5.21 26.61 -4.31
N GLU A 359 -5.99 27.55 -4.83
CA GLU A 359 -7.27 27.96 -4.24
C GLU A 359 -8.29 26.81 -4.26
N ARG A 360 -8.37 26.06 -5.37
CA ARG A 360 -9.25 24.88 -5.47
C ARG A 360 -8.93 23.85 -4.38
N PHE A 361 -7.66 23.56 -4.16
CA PHE A 361 -7.26 22.55 -3.17
C PHE A 361 -7.35 23.05 -1.73
N ARG A 362 -7.19 24.37 -1.50
CA ARG A 362 -7.52 24.99 -0.21
C ARG A 362 -9.00 24.81 0.15
N GLN A 363 -9.90 24.98 -0.83
CA GLN A 363 -11.33 24.74 -0.64
C GLN A 363 -11.64 23.25 -0.37
N HIS A 364 -10.97 22.32 -1.06
CA HIS A 364 -11.09 20.89 -0.78
C HIS A 364 -10.64 20.56 0.65
N GLY A 365 -9.48 21.06 1.07
CA GLY A 365 -8.97 20.86 2.43
C GLY A 365 -9.91 21.39 3.51
N GLU A 366 -10.45 22.60 3.34
CA GLU A 366 -11.44 23.14 4.30
C GLU A 366 -12.73 22.31 4.36
N ALA A 367 -13.22 21.83 3.20
CA ALA A 367 -14.39 20.97 3.17
C ALA A 367 -14.13 19.63 3.88
N ARG A 368 -12.95 19.04 3.70
CA ARG A 368 -12.59 17.78 4.36
C ARG A 368 -12.33 17.96 5.85
N ARG A 369 -11.69 19.04 6.28
CA ARG A 369 -11.53 19.36 7.69
C ARG A 369 -12.89 19.42 8.40
N LYS A 370 -13.85 20.15 7.82
CA LYS A 370 -15.24 20.20 8.32
C LYS A 370 -15.90 18.82 8.34
N ALA A 371 -15.63 17.97 7.35
CA ALA A 371 -16.14 16.59 7.33
C ALA A 371 -15.56 15.72 8.44
N VAL A 372 -14.24 15.81 8.69
CA VAL A 372 -13.55 15.11 9.78
C VAL A 372 -14.11 15.57 11.13
N ASP A 373 -14.27 16.88 11.34
CA ASP A 373 -14.86 17.44 12.56
C ASP A 373 -16.32 17.01 12.75
N ALA A 374 -17.13 16.98 11.69
CA ALA A 374 -18.55 16.65 11.79
C ALA A 374 -18.83 15.16 11.99
N VAL A 375 -18.02 14.28 11.38
CA VAL A 375 -18.31 12.84 11.31
C VAL A 375 -17.46 12.03 12.28
N LEU A 376 -16.17 12.39 12.42
CA LEU A 376 -15.17 11.56 13.09
C LEU A 376 -14.79 12.08 14.48
N TRP A 377 -14.92 13.37 14.76
CA TRP A 377 -14.68 13.88 16.12
C TRP A 377 -15.73 13.34 17.10
N ASN A 378 -15.27 12.90 18.27
CA ASN A 378 -16.13 12.54 19.39
C ASN A 378 -15.79 13.44 20.59
N GLY A 379 -16.67 14.40 20.87
CA GLY A 379 -16.46 15.37 21.95
C GLY A 379 -16.52 14.79 23.36
N GLU A 380 -17.18 13.65 23.56
CA GLU A 380 -17.23 12.96 24.86
C GLU A 380 -15.89 12.27 25.16
N MET A 381 -15.28 11.67 24.15
CA MET A 381 -14.01 10.94 24.27
C MET A 381 -12.78 11.83 24.01
N GLY A 382 -12.96 13.07 23.54
CA GLY A 382 -11.87 14.01 23.25
C GLY A 382 -10.90 13.52 22.17
N GLN A 383 -11.38 12.72 21.21
CA GLN A 383 -10.57 12.14 20.15
C GLN A 383 -11.40 11.87 18.88
N TRP A 384 -10.73 11.57 17.77
CA TRP A 384 -11.38 11.16 16.54
C TRP A 384 -11.59 9.66 16.50
N LEU A 385 -12.74 9.19 16.07
CA LEU A 385 -13.12 7.78 15.98
C LEU A 385 -13.46 7.43 14.54
N ASP A 386 -13.13 6.19 14.14
CA ASP A 386 -13.59 5.69 12.84
C ASP A 386 -15.12 5.60 12.85
N TYR A 387 -15.74 5.91 11.71
CA TYR A 387 -17.19 5.80 11.54
C TYR A 387 -17.55 4.54 10.75
N TRP A 388 -18.28 3.63 11.38
CA TRP A 388 -18.75 2.39 10.77
C TRP A 388 -20.10 2.60 10.12
N LEU A 389 -20.17 2.29 8.84
CA LEU A 389 -21.39 2.30 8.04
C LEU A 389 -22.30 1.15 8.52
N THR A 390 -23.60 1.43 8.61
CA THR A 390 -24.61 0.43 8.95
C THR A 390 -24.88 -0.48 7.75
N THR A 391 -25.20 -1.76 8.02
CA THR A 391 -25.38 -2.81 7.00
C THR A 391 -26.53 -2.52 6.03
N GLU A 392 -27.61 -1.89 6.51
CA GLU A 392 -28.73 -1.42 5.67
C GLU A 392 -28.34 -0.25 4.74
N ALA A 393 -27.22 0.42 5.04
CA ALA A 393 -26.76 1.59 4.31
C ALA A 393 -25.58 1.29 3.37
N GLU A 394 -24.99 0.09 3.34
CA GLU A 394 -23.84 -0.23 2.45
C GLU A 394 -24.16 -0.02 0.96
N GLU A 395 -25.44 -0.04 0.59
CA GLU A 395 -25.95 0.25 -0.76
C GLU A 395 -26.53 1.67 -0.91
N ALA A 396 -26.56 2.46 0.17
CA ALA A 396 -27.09 3.82 0.15
C ALA A 396 -26.11 4.78 -0.52
N GLU A 397 -26.61 5.64 -1.40
CA GLU A 397 -25.82 6.71 -2.02
C GLU A 397 -25.35 7.74 -0.98
N ILE A 398 -26.13 7.96 0.08
CA ILE A 398 -25.83 8.85 1.20
C ILE A 398 -26.16 8.16 2.52
N HIS A 399 -25.16 8.03 3.40
CA HIS A 399 -25.31 7.41 4.72
C HIS A 399 -25.74 8.46 5.75
N LYS A 400 -26.79 8.18 6.52
CA LYS A 400 -27.17 9.02 7.66
C LYS A 400 -26.19 8.81 8.81
N TRP A 401 -25.69 9.90 9.38
CA TRP A 401 -24.85 9.84 10.57
C TRP A 401 -25.69 9.48 11.80
N ILE A 402 -25.28 8.45 12.53
CA ILE A 402 -25.87 8.06 13.81
C ILE A 402 -24.79 7.90 14.88
N PRO A 403 -25.02 8.28 16.14
CA PRO A 403 -24.00 8.20 17.20
C PRO A 403 -23.42 6.81 17.40
N SER A 404 -24.23 5.75 17.25
CA SER A 404 -23.81 4.35 17.42
C SER A 404 -22.90 3.83 16.32
N GLY A 405 -22.71 4.58 15.22
CA GLY A 405 -21.78 4.25 14.16
C GLY A 405 -20.32 4.54 14.50
N GLN A 406 -20.04 5.37 15.51
CA GLN A 406 -18.65 5.64 15.92
C GLN A 406 -18.08 4.47 16.72
N ASN A 407 -16.92 3.94 16.29
CA ASN A 407 -16.21 2.93 17.03
C ASN A 407 -15.49 3.55 18.22
N ARG A 408 -15.97 3.26 19.44
CA ARG A 408 -15.43 3.81 20.68
C ARG A 408 -14.17 3.10 21.20
N ASN A 409 -13.67 2.09 20.49
CA ASN A 409 -12.35 1.51 20.78
C ASN A 409 -11.23 2.49 20.43
N ILE A 410 -10.18 2.50 21.25
CA ILE A 410 -9.04 3.40 21.08
C ILE A 410 -7.94 2.71 20.27
N TYR A 411 -7.50 3.38 19.21
CA TYR A 411 -6.40 3.00 18.34
C TYR A 411 -5.47 4.20 18.15
N ALA A 412 -4.18 3.95 17.88
CA ALA A 412 -3.23 5.04 17.60
C ALA A 412 -3.67 5.91 16.41
N SER A 413 -4.39 5.34 15.44
CA SER A 413 -4.97 6.05 14.30
C SER A 413 -5.96 7.16 14.69
N ASN A 414 -6.59 7.07 15.87
CA ASN A 414 -7.49 8.11 16.38
C ASN A 414 -6.79 9.46 16.57
N PHE A 415 -5.47 9.45 16.72
CA PHE A 415 -4.66 10.64 16.99
C PHE A 415 -3.89 11.12 15.76
N VAL A 416 -3.99 10.43 14.61
CA VAL A 416 -3.36 10.85 13.35
C VAL A 416 -3.75 12.27 12.93
N PRO A 417 -4.97 12.79 13.18
CA PRO A 417 -5.28 14.20 12.89
C PRO A 417 -4.33 15.19 13.59
N LEU A 418 -3.75 14.86 14.75
CA LEU A 418 -2.73 15.68 15.42
C LEU A 418 -1.40 15.75 14.67
N TRP A 419 -1.20 14.97 13.63
CA TRP A 419 -0.09 15.18 12.71
C TRP A 419 -0.27 16.46 11.88
N LEU A 420 -1.51 16.94 11.74
CA LEU A 420 -1.89 18.13 10.97
C LEU A 420 -2.05 19.33 11.90
N ARG A 421 -1.19 20.35 11.72
CA ARG A 421 -1.24 21.60 12.52
C ARG A 421 -2.63 22.21 12.64
N THR A 422 -3.42 22.11 11.57
CA THR A 422 -4.80 22.59 11.48
C THR A 422 -5.75 22.14 12.62
N PHE A 423 -5.46 21.05 13.34
CA PHE A 423 -6.31 20.59 14.45
C PHE A 423 -5.82 20.99 15.85
N TYR A 424 -4.67 21.65 15.97
CA TYR A 424 -4.11 22.07 17.27
C TYR A 424 -3.40 23.44 17.26
N SER A 425 -3.46 24.17 16.14
CA SER A 425 -2.89 25.52 15.99
C SER A 425 -3.85 26.62 16.38
#